data_AF-A0A6D2J362-F1
#
_entry.id   AF-A0A6D2J362-F1
#
_cell.length_a   1.000
_cell.length_b   1.000
_cell.length_c   1.000
_cell.angle_alpha   90.00
_cell.angle_beta   90.00
_cell.angle_gamma   90.00
#
_symmetry.space_group_name_H-M   'P 1'
#
loop_
_entity.id
_entity.type
_entity.pdbx_description
1 polymer ?
#
loop_
_entity_poly.entity_id
_entity_poly.type
_entity_poly.pdbx_seq_one_letter_code
_entity_poly.pdbx_strand_id
1 'polypeptide(L)'
;MTGNYGLHPDDHYDPNALPVIENINYRDMVADNVTMPAQLAGISGDQFTGICISNVTITLAKKPKKVLWNCTDVSGYTSGVTPEPCQLLPEKEPGTLVPCNFPEEPIPIEEVKLQRCSSRSRNM
;
A
#
# COMPACT_ATOMS: atom_id res chain seq x y z
N MET A 1 -2.76 -1.00 5.80
CA MET A 1 -4.13 -0.76 5.33
C MET A 1 -5.05 -1.70 6.08
N THR A 2 -6.18 -1.22 6.58
CA THR A 2 -7.14 -2.02 7.34
C THR A 2 -8.57 -1.64 6.96
N GLY A 3 -9.50 -2.58 6.88
CA GLY A 3 -10.94 -2.31 6.73
C GLY A 3 -11.66 -2.07 8.06
N ASN A 4 -10.99 -2.32 9.19
CA ASN A 4 -11.58 -2.21 10.53
C ASN A 4 -11.67 -0.76 11.03
N TYR A 5 -12.44 0.07 10.33
CA TYR A 5 -12.79 1.43 10.74
C TYR A 5 -14.27 1.45 11.15
N GLY A 6 -14.57 0.95 12.35
CA GLY A 6 -15.94 0.78 12.86
C GLY A 6 -16.59 2.03 13.46
N LEU A 7 -16.25 3.23 12.97
CA LEU A 7 -16.82 4.49 13.47
C LEU A 7 -17.77 5.09 12.43
N HIS A 8 -19.01 5.32 12.84
CA HIS A 8 -20.00 6.08 12.09
C HIS A 8 -20.53 7.24 12.96
N PRO A 9 -20.76 8.44 12.41
CA PRO A 9 -21.23 9.60 13.18
C PRO A 9 -22.63 9.44 13.80
N ASP A 10 -23.41 8.47 13.32
CA ASP A 10 -24.75 8.14 13.79
C ASP A 10 -25.08 6.66 13.58
N ASP A 11 -26.24 6.22 14.07
CA ASP A 11 -26.74 4.83 13.98
C ASP A 11 -27.66 4.59 12.76
N HIS A 12 -27.78 5.54 11.82
CA HIS A 12 -28.68 5.43 10.68
C HIS A 12 -28.03 4.82 9.43
N TYR A 13 -26.76 4.39 9.53
CA TYR A 13 -26.08 3.68 8.45
C TYR A 13 -26.55 2.23 8.32
N ASP A 14 -26.39 1.67 7.12
CA ASP A 14 -26.54 0.24 6.92
C ASP A 14 -25.22 -0.47 7.26
N PRO A 15 -25.15 -1.27 8.34
CA PRO A 15 -23.94 -2.00 8.69
C PRO A 15 -23.55 -3.10 7.68
N ASN A 16 -24.44 -3.43 6.73
CA ASN A 16 -24.19 -4.41 5.68
C ASN A 16 -23.78 -3.77 4.34
N ALA A 17 -23.75 -2.44 4.25
CA ALA A 17 -23.29 -1.73 3.08
C ALA A 17 -21.76 -1.74 3.00
N LEU A 18 -21.19 -2.89 2.63
CA LEU A 18 -19.75 -3.07 2.52
C LEU A 18 -19.20 -2.48 1.21
N PRO A 19 -18.07 -1.76 1.24
CA PRO A 19 -17.50 -1.12 0.07
C PRO A 19 -16.68 -2.09 -0.78
N VAL A 20 -16.86 -2.03 -2.11
CA VAL A 20 -15.95 -2.73 -3.03
C VAL A 20 -14.59 -2.04 -3.02
N ILE A 21 -13.57 -2.76 -2.55
CA ILE A 21 -12.18 -2.27 -2.49
C ILE A 21 -11.30 -3.18 -3.35
N GLU A 22 -10.93 -2.67 -4.52
CA GLU A 22 -10.18 -3.41 -5.53
C GLU A 22 -9.13 -2.54 -6.24
N ASN A 23 -8.27 -3.17 -7.06
CA ASN A 23 -7.28 -2.51 -7.92
C ASN A 23 -6.28 -1.62 -7.15
N ILE A 24 -5.68 -2.19 -6.11
CA ILE A 24 -4.72 -1.49 -5.25
C ILE A 24 -3.30 -1.77 -5.75
N ASN A 25 -2.64 -0.77 -6.30
CA ASN A 25 -1.32 -0.93 -6.92
C ASN A 25 -0.23 -0.19 -6.13
N TYR A 26 0.87 -0.89 -5.87
CA TYR A 26 2.10 -0.35 -5.33
C TYR A 26 3.25 -0.70 -6.27
N ARG A 27 4.03 0.29 -6.70
CA ARG A 27 5.13 0.09 -7.64
C ARG A 27 6.31 1.00 -7.32
N ASP A 28 7.52 0.51 -7.57
CA ASP A 28 8.78 1.27 -7.52
C ASP A 28 9.01 1.94 -6.15
N MET A 29 8.94 1.16 -5.08
CA MET A 29 9.13 1.67 -3.71
C MET A 29 10.40 1.14 -3.07
N VAL A 30 11.12 2.02 -2.38
CA VAL A 30 12.23 1.66 -1.50
C VAL A 30 11.95 2.18 -0.10
N ALA A 31 12.16 1.35 0.90
CA ALA A 31 12.02 1.76 2.31
C ALA A 31 13.15 1.18 3.15
N ASP A 32 13.70 1.98 4.06
CA ASP A 32 14.80 1.58 4.94
C ASP A 32 14.42 1.62 6.42
N ASN A 33 15.12 0.82 7.21
CA ASN A 33 14.93 0.73 8.66
C ASN A 33 13.48 0.42 9.07
N VAL A 34 12.83 -0.47 8.31
CA VAL A 34 11.41 -0.83 8.51
C VAL A 34 11.28 -1.93 9.57
N THR A 35 10.42 -1.72 10.56
CA THR A 35 10.16 -2.73 11.61
C THR A 35 9.14 -3.77 11.19
N MET A 36 8.23 -3.44 10.26
CA MET A 36 7.21 -4.33 9.71
C MET A 36 6.84 -3.83 8.30
N PRO A 37 7.18 -4.55 7.22
CA PRO A 37 6.87 -4.19 5.84
C PRO A 37 5.41 -3.76 5.61
N ALA A 38 4.44 -4.56 6.04
CA ALA A 38 3.04 -4.19 5.91
C ALA A 38 2.12 -4.92 6.88
N GLN A 39 0.99 -4.26 7.16
CA GLN A 39 -0.22 -4.87 7.68
C GLN A 39 -1.35 -4.58 6.69
N LEU A 40 -1.94 -5.63 6.15
CA LEU A 40 -2.99 -5.62 5.13
C LEU A 40 -4.16 -6.44 5.66
N ALA A 41 -5.20 -5.77 6.11
CA ALA A 41 -6.39 -6.41 6.64
C ALA A 41 -7.62 -5.91 5.87
N GLY A 42 -8.31 -6.78 5.14
CA GLY A 42 -9.60 -6.45 4.54
C GLY A 42 -10.73 -6.39 5.58
N ILE A 43 -11.96 -6.42 5.09
CA ILE A 43 -13.15 -6.55 5.94
C ILE A 43 -13.53 -8.03 5.96
N SER A 44 -13.87 -8.56 7.14
CA SER A 44 -14.34 -9.94 7.25
C SER A 44 -15.62 -10.14 6.42
N GLY A 45 -15.59 -11.05 5.45
CA GLY A 45 -16.68 -11.26 4.50
C GLY A 45 -16.65 -10.37 3.25
N ASP A 46 -15.75 -9.37 3.20
CA ASP A 46 -15.54 -8.48 2.04
C ASP A 46 -14.05 -8.11 1.90
N GLN A 47 -13.32 -9.02 1.26
CA GLN A 47 -11.86 -8.93 1.13
C GLN A 47 -11.43 -7.76 0.23
N PHE A 48 -10.24 -7.22 0.49
CA PHE A 48 -9.60 -6.31 -0.46
C PHE A 48 -8.96 -7.13 -1.57
N THR A 49 -9.31 -6.85 -2.82
CA THR A 49 -8.88 -7.67 -3.97
C THR A 49 -8.02 -6.88 -4.95
N GLY A 50 -7.37 -7.59 -5.87
CA GLY A 50 -6.55 -6.95 -6.91
C GLY A 50 -5.37 -6.17 -6.35
N ILE A 51 -4.84 -6.57 -5.19
CA ILE A 51 -3.59 -5.99 -4.67
C ILE A 51 -2.45 -6.41 -5.60
N CYS A 52 -1.71 -5.43 -6.11
CA CYS A 52 -0.48 -5.66 -6.85
C CYS A 52 0.65 -4.89 -6.17
N ILE A 53 1.76 -5.58 -5.88
CA ILE A 53 2.98 -4.96 -5.35
C ILE A 53 4.15 -5.37 -6.25
N SER A 54 4.79 -4.41 -6.92
CA SER A 54 5.87 -4.70 -7.87
C SER A 54 7.09 -3.80 -7.68
N ASN A 55 8.28 -4.36 -7.88
CA ASN A 55 9.56 -3.65 -7.74
C ASN A 55 9.68 -2.90 -6.39
N VAL A 56 9.58 -3.64 -5.29
CA VAL A 56 9.60 -3.07 -3.94
C VAL A 56 10.74 -3.67 -3.13
N THR A 57 11.62 -2.81 -2.61
CA THR A 57 12.72 -3.23 -1.75
C THR A 57 12.59 -2.59 -0.37
N ILE A 58 12.50 -3.42 0.67
CA ILE A 58 12.34 -2.99 2.05
C ILE A 58 13.50 -3.52 2.89
N THR A 59 14.37 -2.62 3.33
CA THR A 59 15.44 -2.94 4.28
C THR A 59 14.88 -2.93 5.71
N LEU A 60 14.99 -4.07 6.40
CA LEU A 60 14.50 -4.20 7.77
C LEU A 60 15.38 -3.43 8.78
N ALA A 61 14.75 -2.93 9.84
CA ALA A 61 15.44 -2.38 11.00
C ALA A 61 16.29 -3.46 11.71
N LYS A 62 17.23 -3.03 12.57
CA LYS A 62 18.06 -3.96 13.37
C LYS A 62 17.26 -4.93 14.25
N LYS A 63 16.04 -4.54 14.64
CA LYS A 63 15.12 -5.33 15.48
C LYS A 63 13.72 -5.28 14.86
N PRO A 64 13.44 -6.06 13.79
CA PRO A 64 12.13 -6.08 13.17
C PRO A 64 11.14 -6.88 14.02
N LYS A 65 9.84 -6.72 13.73
CA LYS A 65 8.80 -7.60 14.29
C LYS A 65 8.96 -9.02 13.75
N LYS A 66 8.47 -10.01 14.52
CA LYS A 66 8.47 -11.42 14.10
C LYS A 66 7.60 -11.66 12.85
N VAL A 67 6.45 -11.00 12.81
CA VAL A 67 5.56 -11.00 11.64
C VAL A 67 5.90 -9.77 10.81
N LEU A 68 6.43 -9.99 9.61
CA LEU A 68 6.83 -8.92 8.69
C LEU A 68 5.68 -8.46 7.81
N TRP A 69 4.92 -9.42 7.29
CA TRP A 69 3.72 -9.20 6.50
C TRP A 69 2.55 -9.81 7.24
N ASN A 70 1.68 -8.95 7.77
CA ASN A 70 0.46 -9.40 8.43
C ASN A 70 -0.72 -9.22 7.46
N CYS A 71 -1.24 -10.33 6.94
CA CYS A 71 -2.28 -10.32 5.91
C CYS A 71 -3.52 -11.08 6.38
N THR A 72 -4.69 -10.48 6.21
CA THR A 72 -6.00 -11.09 6.50
C THR A 72 -7.03 -10.52 5.53
N ASP A 73 -7.91 -11.35 4.98
CA ASP A 73 -8.98 -10.92 4.07
C ASP A 73 -8.49 -10.05 2.90
N VAL A 74 -7.39 -10.46 2.27
CA VAL A 74 -6.83 -9.80 1.08
C VAL A 74 -6.48 -10.82 0.00
N SER A 75 -6.47 -10.38 -1.26
CA SER A 75 -5.97 -11.19 -2.39
C SER A 75 -5.30 -10.34 -3.46
N GLY A 76 -4.33 -10.94 -4.15
CA GLY A 76 -3.51 -10.24 -5.12
C GLY A 76 -2.27 -11.02 -5.53
N TYR A 77 -1.25 -10.31 -6.03
CA TYR A 77 0.05 -10.88 -6.36
C TYR A 77 1.17 -9.86 -6.16
N THR A 78 2.39 -10.37 -6.11
CA THR A 78 3.60 -9.55 -6.08
C THR A 78 4.55 -9.90 -7.22
N SER A 79 5.53 -9.02 -7.47
CA SER A 79 6.61 -9.29 -8.41
C SER A 79 7.87 -8.49 -8.06
N GLY A 80 8.98 -9.16 -7.77
CA GLY A 80 10.22 -8.48 -7.38
C GLY A 80 10.06 -7.69 -6.08
N VAL A 81 9.53 -8.33 -5.04
CA VAL A 81 9.33 -7.73 -3.71
C VAL A 81 10.24 -8.40 -2.70
N THR A 82 10.97 -7.61 -1.92
CA THR A 82 11.84 -8.10 -0.83
C THR A 82 11.60 -7.29 0.44
N PRO A 83 11.38 -7.91 1.62
CA PRO A 83 11.34 -9.36 1.88
C PRO A 83 10.05 -10.02 1.37
N GLU A 84 10.07 -11.34 1.23
CA GLU A 84 8.94 -12.14 0.72
C GLU A 84 7.62 -11.81 1.45
N PRO A 85 6.55 -11.47 0.70
CA PRO A 85 5.22 -11.22 1.26
C PRO A 85 4.53 -12.45 1.87
N CYS A 86 3.32 -12.22 2.39
CA CYS A 86 2.44 -13.30 2.86
C CYS A 86 1.87 -14.14 1.71
N GLN A 87 1.41 -15.36 2.01
CA GLN A 87 0.87 -16.32 1.02
C GLN A 87 -0.37 -15.82 0.25
N LEU A 88 -1.08 -14.82 0.77
CA LEU A 88 -2.22 -14.19 0.10
C LEU A 88 -1.79 -13.26 -1.06
N LEU A 89 -0.48 -12.98 -1.17
CA LEU A 89 0.14 -12.16 -2.20
C LEU A 89 1.33 -12.89 -2.82
N PRO A 90 1.10 -14.06 -3.46
CA PRO A 90 2.17 -14.85 -4.04
C PRO A 90 2.93 -14.07 -5.12
N GLU A 91 4.21 -14.42 -5.32
CA GLU A 91 4.95 -13.92 -6.47
C GLU A 91 4.33 -14.48 -7.75
N LYS A 92 3.96 -13.60 -8.68
CA LYS A 92 3.25 -13.98 -9.91
C LYS A 92 4.10 -14.87 -10.81
N GLU A 93 5.34 -14.43 -11.06
CA GLU A 93 6.31 -15.12 -11.91
C GLU A 93 7.72 -14.94 -11.31
N PRO A 94 8.26 -15.95 -10.62
CA PRO A 94 9.58 -15.87 -10.02
C PRO A 94 10.67 -15.51 -11.03
N GLY A 95 11.47 -14.50 -10.73
CA GLY A 95 12.56 -14.03 -11.60
C GLY A 95 12.14 -13.15 -12.79
N THR A 96 10.83 -12.91 -12.97
CA THR A 96 10.31 -11.97 -13.97
C THR A 96 9.60 -10.81 -13.28
N LEU A 97 10.01 -9.59 -13.60
CA LEU A 97 9.35 -8.39 -13.08
C LEU A 97 8.09 -8.10 -13.91
N VAL A 98 6.93 -8.34 -13.33
CA VAL A 98 5.61 -7.97 -13.85
C VAL A 98 5.18 -6.68 -13.15
N PRO A 99 5.17 -5.53 -13.84
CA PRO A 99 4.83 -4.26 -13.23
C PRO A 99 3.33 -4.19 -12.89
N CYS A 100 3.02 -3.54 -11.77
CA CYS A 100 1.65 -3.15 -11.46
C CYS A 100 1.20 -2.02 -12.39
N ASN A 101 -0.07 -2.07 -12.78
CA ASN A 101 -0.63 -1.10 -13.71
C ASN A 101 -1.03 0.17 -12.95
N PHE A 102 -0.62 1.32 -13.49
CA PHE A 102 -1.08 2.63 -13.06
C PHE A 102 -1.77 3.30 -14.25
N PRO A 103 -2.74 4.20 -14.02
CA PRO A 103 -3.31 5.01 -15.10
C PRO A 103 -2.19 5.72 -15.87
N GLU A 104 -2.23 5.64 -17.20
CA GLU A 104 -1.26 6.32 -18.07
C GLU A 104 -1.63 7.79 -18.29
N GLU A 105 -2.90 8.14 -18.06
CA GLU A 105 -3.38 9.51 -18.19
C GLU A 105 -2.89 10.36 -17.00
N PRO A 106 -2.14 11.45 -17.25
CA PRO A 106 -1.66 12.32 -16.18
C PRO A 106 -2.84 13.05 -15.54
N ILE A 107 -2.85 13.11 -14.22
CA ILE A 107 -3.85 13.89 -13.46
C ILE A 107 -3.43 15.38 -13.42
N PRO A 108 -4.37 16.34 -13.33
CA PRO A 108 -4.05 17.77 -13.39
C PRO A 108 -2.97 18.26 -12.41
N ILE A 109 -2.82 17.61 -11.25
CA ILE A 109 -1.80 17.95 -10.26
C ILE A 109 -0.38 17.65 -10.73
N GLU A 110 -0.19 16.70 -11.65
CA GLU A 110 1.12 16.34 -12.21
C GLU A 110 1.66 17.40 -13.18
N GLU A 111 0.79 18.24 -13.74
CA GLU A 111 1.19 19.36 -14.60
C GLU A 111 1.56 20.63 -13.81
N VAL A 112 1.32 20.64 -12.49
CA VAL A 112 1.53 21.84 -11.66
C VAL A 112 3.02 22.13 -11.51
N LYS A 113 3.44 23.27 -12.06
CA LYS A 113 4.82 23.78 -11.92
C LYS A 113 5.01 24.44 -10.56
N LEU A 114 5.64 23.73 -9.63
CA LEU A 114 6.03 24.29 -8.34
C LEU A 114 7.03 25.44 -8.51
N GLN A 115 6.72 26.59 -7.92
CA GLN A 115 7.62 27.73 -7.85
C GLN A 115 8.41 27.69 -6.54
N ARG A 116 9.70 28.01 -6.58
CA ARG A 116 10.51 28.16 -5.36
C ARG A 116 10.33 29.56 -4.79
N CYS A 117 9.89 29.63 -3.55
CA CYS A 117 9.92 30.85 -2.76
C CYS A 117 11.13 30.82 -1.80
N SER A 118 11.77 31.98 -1.60
CA SER A 118 12.84 32.14 -0.61
C SER A 118 12.51 33.32 0.31
N SER A 119 12.64 33.13 1.62
CA SER A 119 12.62 34.22 2.60
C SER A 119 14.05 34.53 3.04
N ARG A 120 14.35 35.81 3.31
CA ARG A 120 15.57 36.20 4.02
C ARG A 120 15.27 36.23 5.51
N SER A 121 15.97 35.41 6.29
CA SER A 121 16.01 35.63 7.73
C SER A 121 16.72 36.96 7.98
N ARG A 122 16.03 37.94 8.57
CA ARG A 122 16.71 39.08 9.18
C ARG A 122 17.27 38.56 10.50
N ASN A 123 18.59 38.41 10.60
CA ASN A 123 19.24 38.19 11.88
C ASN A 123 18.83 39.35 12.82
N MET A 124 18.20 39.02 13.95
CA MET A 124 18.01 39.94 15.07
C MET A 124 19.31 40.06 15.86
#